data_AF-A0AAW5N636-F1
#
_entry.id   AF-A0AAW5N636-F1
#
_cell.length_a   1.000
_cell.length_b   1.000
_cell.length_c   1.000
_cell.angle_alpha   90.00
_cell.angle_beta   90.00
_cell.angle_gamma   90.00
#
_symmetry.space_group_name_H-M   'P 1'
#
loop_
_entity.id
_entity.type
_entity.pdbx_description
1 polymer ?
#
loop_
_entity_poly.entity_id
_entity_poly.type
_entity_poly.pdbx_seq_one_letter_code
_entity_poly.pdbx_strand_id
1 'polypeptide(L)' 'AALSPLAALLHRELISRPVVHADETTLKILNTKKGGKSCSGYLWAYVSGERTGPSVVCFDCRTGRSHEYPENWLQG' A
#
# COMPACT_ATOMS: atom_id res chain seq x y z
N ALA A 1 -6.35 4.45 -14.97
CA ALA A 1 -5.45 3.40 -15.49
C ALA A 1 -6.28 2.13 -15.74
N ALA A 2 -5.92 1.29 -16.72
CA ALA A 2 -6.72 0.11 -17.08
C ALA A 2 -6.95 -0.88 -15.91
N LEU A 3 -6.02 -0.92 -14.95
CA LEU A 3 -6.06 -1.81 -13.78
C LEU A 3 -6.69 -1.20 -12.53
N SER A 4 -7.14 0.06 -12.57
CA SER A 4 -7.76 0.72 -11.40
C SER A 4 -8.94 -0.06 -10.80
N PRO A 5 -9.85 -0.68 -11.59
CA PRO A 5 -10.93 -1.49 -11.03
C PRO A 5 -10.44 -2.72 -10.27
N LEU A 6 -9.40 -3.40 -10.77
CA LEU A 6 -8.81 -4.56 -10.11
C LEU A 6 -8.15 -4.17 -8.78
N ALA A 7 -7.39 -3.07 -8.76
CA ALA A 7 -6.77 -2.57 -7.54
C ALA A 7 -7.82 -2.24 -6.46
N ALA A 8 -8.93 -1.60 -6.85
CA ALA A 8 -10.03 -1.30 -5.93
C ALA A 8 -10.71 -2.57 -5.39
N LEU A 9 -10.88 -3.61 -6.22
CA LEU A 9 -11.41 -4.89 -5.77
C LEU A 9 -10.46 -5.60 -4.79
N LEU A 10 -9.16 -5.61 -5.07
CA LEU A 10 -8.16 -6.20 -4.18
C LEU A 10 -8.08 -5.46 -2.84
N HIS A 11 -8.17 -4.13 -2.84
CA HIS A 11 -8.23 -3.32 -1.62
C HIS A 11 -9.45 -3.66 -0.78
N ARG A 12 -10.65 -3.68 -1.39
CA ARG A 12 -11.90 -4.09 -0.71
C ARG A 12 -11.83 -5.50 -0.14
N GLU A 13 -11.26 -6.43 -0.90
CA GLU A 13 -11.09 -7.81 -0.46
C GLU A 13 -10.08 -7.93 0.69
N LEU A 14 -9.06 -7.08 0.72
CA LEU A 14 -8.07 -7.10 1.79
C LEU A 14 -8.59 -6.51 3.10
N ILE A 15 -9.29 -5.36 3.03
CA ILE A 15 -9.82 -4.70 4.25
C ILE A 15 -11.01 -5.43 4.87
N SER A 16 -11.62 -6.38 4.14
CA SER A 16 -12.65 -7.25 4.70
C SER A 16 -12.08 -8.38 5.57
N ARG A 17 -10.75 -8.58 5.55
CA ARG A 17 -10.09 -9.65 6.31
C ARG A 17 -9.94 -9.30 7.79
N PRO A 18 -10.20 -10.24 8.72
CA PRO A 18 -9.98 -10.00 10.15
C PRO A 18 -8.53 -9.70 10.52
N VAL A 19 -7.55 -10.19 9.77
CA VAL A 19 -6.12 -9.89 10.00
C VAL A 19 -5.44 -9.39 8.74
N VAL A 20 -4.83 -8.21 8.83
CA VAL A 20 -3.96 -7.62 7.80
C VAL A 20 -2.60 -7.31 8.40
N HIS A 21 -1.53 -7.76 7.75
CA HIS A 21 -0.17 -7.32 8.04
C HIS A 21 0.15 -6.07 7.24
N ALA A 22 0.70 -5.06 7.89
CA ALA A 22 1.19 -3.84 7.27
C ALA A 22 2.65 -3.64 7.65
N ASP A 23 3.50 -3.48 6.65
CA ASP A 23 4.92 -3.14 6.84
C ASP A 23 5.36 -2.13 5.78
N GLU A 24 6.37 -1.33 6.09
CA GLU A 24 6.96 -0.40 5.15
C GLU A 24 8.39 -0.77 4.84
N THR A 25 8.80 -0.50 3.60
CA THR A 25 10.21 -0.53 3.21
C THR A 25 10.61 0.83 2.65
N THR A 26 11.74 1.34 3.12
CA THR A 26 12.32 2.58 2.57
C THR A 26 12.89 2.33 1.18
N LEU A 27 12.55 3.19 0.22
CA LEU A 27 13.12 3.19 -1.13
C LEU A 27 13.46 4.60 -1.63
N LYS A 28 14.16 4.67 -2.77
CA LYS A 28 14.38 5.91 -3.51
C LYS A 28 13.30 6.05 -4.58
N ILE A 29 12.52 7.12 -4.49
CA ILE A 29 11.46 7.46 -5.46
C ILE A 29 11.93 8.62 -6.32
N LEU A 30 11.70 8.53 -7.63
CA LEU A 30 11.97 9.63 -8.55
C LEU A 30 10.94 10.75 -8.34
N ASN A 31 11.39 11.94 -7.94
CA ASN A 31 10.50 13.09 -7.83
C ASN A 31 10.37 13.78 -9.19
N THR A 32 9.38 13.37 -9.98
CA THR A 32 9.09 13.94 -11.30
C THR A 32 8.72 15.43 -11.23
N LYS A 33 8.24 15.92 -10.09
CA LYS A 33 7.92 17.33 -9.85
C LYS A 33 9.13 18.19 -9.48
N LYS A 34 10.23 17.59 -9.00
CA LYS A 34 11.49 18.28 -8.64
C LYS A 34 12.64 17.92 -9.59
N GLY A 35 12.37 17.93 -10.89
CA GLY A 35 13.38 17.75 -11.92
C GLY A 35 14.05 16.36 -11.92
N GLY A 36 13.33 15.32 -11.46
CA GLY A 36 13.82 13.95 -11.50
C GLY A 36 14.89 13.61 -10.46
N LYS A 37 15.04 14.42 -9.40
CA LYS A 37 15.91 14.02 -8.28
C LYS A 37 15.24 12.92 -7.46
N SER A 38 16.01 11.90 -7.07
CA SER A 38 15.51 10.88 -6.15
C SER A 38 15.27 11.47 -4.76
N CYS A 39 14.12 11.20 -4.16
CA CYS A 39 13.86 11.44 -2.75
C CYS A 39 13.67 10.12 -2.00
N SER A 40 13.81 10.14 -0.68
CA SER A 40 13.38 9.01 0.14
C SER A 40 11.86 8.90 0.08
N GLY A 41 11.37 7.67 0.00
CA GLY A 41 9.97 7.33 0.10
C GLY A 41 9.82 5.94 0.70
N TYR A 42 8.57 5.53 0.88
CA TYR A 42 8.21 4.30 1.58
C TYR A 42 7.19 3.55 0.75
N LEU A 43 7.40 2.25 0.57
CA LEU A 43 6.43 1.35 -0.02
C LEU A 43 5.78 0.61 1.12
N TRP A 44 4.53 0.95 1.39
CA TRP A 44 3.70 0.19 2.31
C TRP A 44 3.19 -1.05 1.60
N ALA A 45 3.35 -2.21 2.24
CA ALA A 45 2.81 -3.48 1.81
C ALA A 45 1.73 -3.93 2.81
N TYR A 46 0.54 -4.18 2.29
CA TYR A 46 -0.59 -4.72 3.06
C TYR A 46 -0.86 -6.14 2.57
N VAL A 47 -0.83 -7.10 3.47
CA VAL A 47 -0.90 -8.54 3.15
C VAL A 47 -1.97 -9.21 3.98
N SER A 48 -2.75 -10.10 3.38
CA SER A 48 -3.72 -10.94 4.11
C SER A 48 -2.97 -11.79 5.13
N GLY A 49 -3.25 -11.62 6.43
CA GLY A 49 -2.52 -12.32 7.50
C GLY A 49 -3.06 -13.72 7.82
N GLU A 50 -4.33 -13.94 7.54
CA GLU A 50 -4.98 -15.23 7.70
C GLU A 50 -4.86 -16.14 6.46
N ARG A 51 -5.01 -17.44 6.67
CA ARG A 51 -4.97 -18.47 5.62
C ARG A 51 -6.33 -18.71 4.96
N THR A 52 -7.30 -17.82 5.15
CA THR A 52 -8.64 -17.95 4.54
C THR A 52 -8.60 -17.30 3.14
N GLY A 53 -9.25 -17.92 2.15
CA GLY A 53 -9.40 -17.33 0.82
C GLY A 53 -8.09 -17.10 0.03
N PRO A 54 -8.16 -16.34 -1.08
CA PRO A 54 -7.00 -15.98 -1.88
C PRO A 54 -6.04 -15.09 -1.09
N SER A 55 -4.74 -15.30 -1.31
CA SER A 55 -3.70 -14.39 -0.83
C SER A 55 -3.76 -13.07 -1.59
N VAL A 56 -3.86 -11.97 -0.87
CA VAL A 56 -3.94 -10.61 -1.43
C VAL A 56 -2.81 -9.76 -0.89
N VAL A 57 -2.16 -9.03 -1.78
CA VAL A 57 -1.14 -8.04 -1.45
C VAL A 57 -1.47 -6.73 -2.15
N CYS A 58 -1.54 -5.63 -1.40
CA CYS A 58 -1.68 -4.28 -1.92
C CYS A 58 -0.47 -3.44 -1.56
N PHE A 59 -0.10 -2.52 -2.45
CA PHE A 59 1.04 -1.63 -2.28
C PHE A 59 0.62 -0.17 -2.33
N ASP A 60 1.24 0.65 -1.48
CA ASP A 60 0.98 2.08 -1.43
C ASP A 60 2.28 2.89 -1.27
N CYS A 61 2.57 3.73 -2.25
CA CYS A 61 3.78 4.56 -2.29
C CYS A 61 3.54 5.87 -1.54
N ARG A 62 4.24 6.06 -0.41
CA ARG A 62 4.09 7.22 0.47
C ARG A 62 5.41 7.95 0.68
N THR A 63 5.32 9.21 1.08
CA THR A 63 6.47 10.05 1.42
C THR A 63 6.90 9.92 2.88
N GLY A 64 6.13 9.22 3.71
CA GLY A 64 6.43 9.02 5.13
C GLY A 64 6.10 7.62 5.63
N ARG A 65 6.50 7.39 6.89
CA ARG A 65 6.38 6.12 7.62
C ARG A 65 5.53 6.24 8.91
N SER A 66 4.82 7.35 9.08
CA SER A 66 3.92 7.60 10.21
C SER A 66 2.73 6.64 10.18
N HIS A 67 2.13 6.39 11.35
CA HIS A 67 0.95 5.53 11.48
C HIS A 67 -0.26 6.03 10.66
N GLU A 68 -0.31 7.32 10.34
CA GLU A 68 -1.40 7.92 9.56
C GLU A 68 -1.56 7.28 8.18
N TYR A 69 -0.49 6.75 7.58
CA TYR A 69 -0.57 6.12 6.26
C TYR A 69 -1.36 4.81 6.30
N PRO A 70 -0.98 3.79 7.10
CA PRO A 70 -1.77 2.57 7.23
C PRO A 70 -3.15 2.82 7.85
N GLU A 71 -3.27 3.75 8.79
CA GLU A 71 -4.57 4.08 9.40
C GLU A 71 -5.58 4.58 8.35
N ASN A 72 -5.19 5.55 7.52
CA ASN A 72 -6.06 6.05 6.46
C ASN A 72 -6.32 5.02 5.37
N TRP A 73 -5.32 4.20 5.02
CA TRP A 73 -5.46 3.18 3.97
C TRP A 73 -6.44 2.06 4.38
N LEU A 74 -6.47 1.70 5.66
CA LEU A 74 -7.33 0.63 6.21
C LEU A 74 -8.78 1.08 6.46
N GLN A 75 -9.09 2.37 6.40
CA GLN A 75 -10.46 2.89 6.58
C GLN A 75 -11.38 2.60 5.37
N GLY A 76 -10.82 2.24 4.21
CA GLY A 76 -11.57 1.92 2.99
C GLY A 76 -11.73 3.09 2.03
#